data_AF-A0A178EVZ8-F1
#
_entry.id   AF-A0A178EVZ8-F1
#
_cell.length_a   1.000
_cell.length_b   1.000
_cell.length_c   1.000
_cell.angle_alpha   90.00
_cell.angle_beta   90.00
_cell.angle_gamma   90.00
#
_symmetry.space_group_name_H-M   'P 1'
#
loop_
_entity.id
_entity.type
_entity.pdbx_description
1 polymer ?
#
loop_
_entity_poly.entity_id
_entity_poly.type
_entity_poly.pdbx_seq_one_letter_code
_entity_poly.pdbx_strand_id
1 'polypeptide(L)'
;MEFSVMQLLLELLQRAGISVCIVGELALNYYNAPRIVHDLELCVREDDLTTAASIFQSTEYWISPQKPILFTDRYYRLSPLEQNIISPEEHYEFQGTYSKELLDTVPAHQIATLPLPRFAPLFRGLCTIYIETREVTAAIAAEMLVDGMDIDEHWCHRHFDPSHQAVLNFALNLVRGKASRIADFSMNEVTCFIVDKHELQNLRGVPGFSRSTVD
;
A
#
# COMPACT_ATOMS: atom_id res chain seq x y z
N MET A 1 13.89 9.00 4.17
CA MET A 1 13.37 10.38 4.23
C MET A 1 12.84 10.64 5.64
N GLU A 2 13.11 11.80 6.23
CA GLU A 2 12.50 12.16 7.52
C GLU A 2 10.99 12.35 7.37
N PHE A 3 10.21 11.93 8.37
CA PHE A 3 8.75 12.00 8.33
C PHE A 3 8.22 13.44 8.13
N SER A 4 8.91 14.42 8.72
CA SER A 4 8.63 15.86 8.56
C SER A 4 8.73 16.33 7.11
N VAL A 5 9.72 15.83 6.36
CA VAL A 5 9.90 16.13 4.94
C VAL A 5 8.76 15.53 4.11
N MET A 6 8.38 14.28 4.41
CA MET A 6 7.23 13.65 3.75
C MET A 6 5.94 14.45 3.99
N GLN A 7 5.65 14.84 5.23
CA GLN A 7 4.46 15.66 5.54
C GLN A 7 4.45 16.97 4.77
N LEU A 8 5.59 17.66 4.69
CA LEU A 8 5.71 18.90 3.93
C LEU A 8 5.40 18.68 2.44
N LEU A 9 5.93 17.60 1.83
CA LEU A 9 5.66 17.29 0.42
C LEU A 9 4.17 16.99 0.17
N LEU A 10 3.53 16.25 1.07
CA LEU A 10 2.10 15.96 1.00
C LEU A 10 1.26 17.25 1.15
N GLU A 11 1.62 18.13 2.09
CA GLU A 11 0.96 19.42 2.27
C GLU A 11 1.06 20.32 1.04
N LEU A 12 2.22 20.33 0.35
CA LEU A 12 2.41 21.12 -0.87
C LEU A 12 1.45 20.67 -1.98
N LEU A 13 1.29 19.37 -2.19
CA LEU A 13 0.34 18.82 -3.16
C LEU A 13 -1.11 19.12 -2.74
N GLN A 14 -1.44 18.95 -1.46
CA GLN A 14 -2.77 19.24 -0.94
C GLN A 14 -3.16 20.71 -1.13
N ARG A 15 -2.26 21.66 -0.84
CA ARG A 15 -2.49 23.10 -1.05
C ARG A 15 -2.70 23.46 -2.52
N ALA A 16 -2.12 22.68 -3.44
CA ALA A 16 -2.34 22.82 -4.88
C ALA A 16 -3.62 22.12 -5.37
N GLY A 17 -4.39 21.49 -4.49
CA GLY A 17 -5.60 20.75 -4.84
C GLY A 17 -5.32 19.43 -5.57
N ILE A 18 -4.11 18.90 -5.46
CA ILE A 18 -3.70 17.65 -6.09
C ILE A 18 -3.97 16.49 -5.12
N SER A 19 -4.81 15.56 -5.55
CA SER A 19 -5.00 14.30 -4.82
C SER A 19 -3.73 13.45 -4.95
N VAL A 20 -3.29 12.89 -3.82
CA VAL A 20 -2.06 12.10 -3.73
C VAL A 20 -2.30 10.86 -2.88
N CYS A 21 -1.69 9.75 -3.25
CA CYS A 21 -1.67 8.52 -2.48
C CYS A 21 -0.22 8.03 -2.29
N ILE A 22 0.14 7.58 -1.10
CA ILE A 22 1.43 6.94 -0.83
C ILE A 22 1.38 5.51 -1.35
N VAL A 23 2.30 5.14 -2.23
CA VAL A 23 2.43 3.77 -2.75
C VAL A 23 3.78 3.19 -2.35
N GLY A 24 4.12 2.00 -2.86
CA GLY A 24 5.45 1.46 -2.66
C GLY A 24 5.72 0.87 -1.29
N GLU A 25 6.99 0.91 -0.88
CA GLU A 25 7.49 0.30 0.37
C GLU A 25 6.76 0.80 1.61
N LEU A 26 6.39 2.08 1.67
CA LEU A 26 5.67 2.63 2.82
C LEU A 26 4.22 2.10 2.90
N ALA A 27 3.56 1.91 1.76
CA ALA A 27 2.25 1.27 1.71
C ALA A 27 2.31 -0.23 2.05
N LEU A 28 3.41 -0.91 1.70
CA LEU A 28 3.67 -2.29 2.13
C LEU A 28 3.82 -2.38 3.65
N ASN A 29 4.60 -1.49 4.26
CA ASN A 29 4.77 -1.45 5.72
C ASN A 29 3.44 -1.20 6.45
N TYR A 30 2.57 -0.34 5.92
CA TYR A 30 1.23 -0.13 6.47
C TYR A 30 0.41 -1.43 6.54
N TYR A 31 0.57 -2.30 5.54
CA TYR A 31 -0.06 -3.63 5.46
C TYR A 31 0.87 -4.76 5.94
N ASN A 32 1.73 -4.46 6.92
CA ASN A 32 2.56 -5.44 7.65
C ASN A 32 3.49 -6.28 6.77
N ALA A 33 3.89 -5.74 5.62
CA ALA A 33 4.93 -6.30 4.77
C ALA A 33 6.25 -5.56 5.04
N PRO A 34 7.21 -6.16 5.79
CA PRO A 34 8.39 -5.47 6.29
C PRO A 34 9.34 -5.04 5.15
N ARG A 35 9.54 -3.74 5.01
CA ARG A 35 10.47 -3.10 4.06
C ARG A 35 11.23 -1.97 4.72
N ILE A 36 12.52 -1.88 4.38
CA ILE A 36 13.28 -0.64 4.55
C ILE A 36 12.78 0.32 3.47
N VAL A 37 12.29 1.50 3.86
CA VAL A 37 11.80 2.52 2.93
C VAL A 37 12.99 3.31 2.38
N HIS A 38 13.35 3.05 1.13
CA HIS A 38 14.45 3.74 0.44
C HIS A 38 13.95 5.04 -0.18
N ASP A 39 12.81 4.96 -0.88
CA ASP A 39 12.23 6.06 -1.65
C ASP A 39 10.82 6.37 -1.18
N LEU A 40 10.43 7.65 -1.26
CA LEU A 40 9.04 8.05 -1.08
C LEU A 40 8.33 7.94 -2.43
N GLU A 41 7.50 6.93 -2.60
CA GLU A 41 6.72 6.71 -3.83
C GLU A 41 5.31 7.29 -3.66
N LEU A 42 4.94 8.19 -4.55
CA LEU A 42 3.67 8.90 -4.55
C LEU A 42 2.93 8.66 -5.87
N CYS A 43 1.63 8.47 -5.76
CA CYS A 43 0.71 8.30 -6.86
C CYS A 43 -0.22 9.51 -6.93
N VAL A 44 -0.32 10.15 -8.09
CA VAL A 44 -1.24 11.27 -8.37
C VAL A 44 -2.11 10.95 -9.58
N ARG A 45 -3.16 11.73 -9.85
CA ARG A 45 -3.94 11.56 -11.08
C ARG A 45 -3.06 11.77 -12.33
N GLU A 46 -3.31 11.01 -13.39
CA GLU A 46 -2.57 11.13 -14.66
C GLU A 46 -2.47 12.58 -15.14
N ASP A 47 -3.58 13.35 -15.08
CA ASP A 47 -3.64 14.75 -15.49
C ASP A 47 -2.86 15.71 -14.58
N ASP A 48 -2.61 15.34 -13.31
CA ASP A 48 -1.91 16.18 -12.33
C ASP A 48 -0.39 15.95 -12.31
N LEU A 49 0.12 14.92 -13.00
CA LEU A 49 1.52 14.50 -12.92
C LEU A 49 2.51 15.64 -13.20
N THR A 50 2.26 16.42 -14.26
CA THR A 50 3.15 17.53 -14.66
C THR A 50 3.15 18.65 -13.61
N THR A 51 1.98 18.95 -13.04
CA THR A 51 1.81 19.98 -12.01
C THR A 51 2.49 19.54 -10.71
N ALA A 52 2.27 18.29 -10.28
CA ALA A 52 2.90 17.71 -9.09
C ALA A 52 4.44 17.73 -9.19
N ALA A 53 4.98 17.31 -10.34
CA ALA A 53 6.42 17.35 -10.59
C ALA A 53 6.98 18.78 -10.54
N SER A 54 6.26 19.75 -11.10
CA SER A 54 6.66 21.17 -11.12
C SER A 54 6.69 21.78 -9.70
N ILE A 55 5.73 21.43 -8.84
CA ILE A 55 5.70 21.85 -7.42
C ILE A 55 6.98 21.38 -6.72
N PHE A 56 7.33 20.10 -6.85
CA PHE A 56 8.53 19.56 -6.23
C PHE A 56 9.81 20.17 -6.79
N GLN A 57 9.89 20.40 -8.10
CA GLN A 57 11.05 21.07 -8.73
C GLN A 57 11.25 22.51 -8.26
N SER A 58 10.15 23.22 -7.95
CA SER A 58 10.20 24.61 -7.48
C SER A 58 10.54 24.76 -5.99
N THR A 59 10.55 23.65 -5.25
CA THR A 59 10.92 23.64 -3.83
C THR A 59 12.42 23.38 -3.67
N GLU A 60 13.07 24.01 -2.68
CA GLU A 60 14.49 23.80 -2.37
C GLU A 60 14.85 22.32 -2.09
N TYR A 61 13.84 21.50 -1.78
CA TYR A 61 13.94 20.06 -1.55
C TYR A 61 14.20 19.23 -2.81
N TRP A 62 14.07 19.79 -4.03
CA TRP A 62 14.48 19.09 -5.26
C TRP A 62 16.00 18.87 -5.35
N ILE A 63 16.79 19.48 -4.48
CA ILE A 63 18.24 19.29 -4.41
C ILE A 63 18.60 18.17 -3.41
N SER A 64 17.61 17.67 -2.64
CA SER A 64 17.80 16.54 -1.73
C SER A 64 18.15 15.26 -2.52
N PRO A 65 19.07 14.42 -2.00
CA PRO A 65 19.36 13.11 -2.59
C PRO A 65 18.15 12.14 -2.53
N GLN A 66 17.14 12.42 -1.69
CA GLN A 66 15.96 11.58 -1.52
C GLN A 66 14.75 12.28 -2.14
N LYS A 67 14.61 12.18 -3.46
CA LYS A 67 13.47 12.76 -4.20
C LYS A 67 12.27 11.83 -4.14
N PRO A 68 11.04 12.35 -4.02
CA PRO A 68 9.87 11.52 -4.20
C PRO A 68 9.82 11.01 -5.66
N ILE A 69 9.42 9.75 -5.82
CA ILE A 69 9.14 9.15 -7.13
C ILE A 69 7.65 9.32 -7.40
N LEU A 70 7.30 9.92 -8.54
CA LEU A 70 5.91 10.15 -8.94
C LEU A 70 5.44 9.09 -9.92
N PHE A 71 4.29 8.51 -9.62
CA PHE A 71 3.55 7.61 -10.48
C PHE A 71 2.14 8.15 -10.73
N THR A 72 1.47 7.62 -11.76
CA THR A 72 0.07 7.94 -12.04
C THR A 72 -0.86 6.89 -11.41
N ASP A 73 -2.06 7.32 -11.05
CA ASP A 73 -3.17 6.47 -10.61
C ASP A 73 -3.53 5.43 -11.66
N ARG A 74 -3.41 5.79 -12.94
CA ARG A 74 -3.52 4.86 -14.05
C ARG A 74 -2.45 3.78 -14.00
N TYR A 75 -1.18 4.14 -13.81
CA TYR A 75 -0.09 3.16 -13.69
C TYR A 75 -0.32 2.19 -12.53
N TYR A 76 -0.69 2.69 -11.34
CA TYR A 76 -0.99 1.84 -10.18
C TYR A 76 -2.36 1.14 -10.21
N ARG A 77 -3.19 1.38 -11.24
CA ARG A 77 -4.58 0.91 -11.35
C ARG A 77 -5.46 1.34 -10.16
N LEU A 78 -5.20 2.55 -9.65
CA LEU A 78 -5.94 3.18 -8.57
C LEU A 78 -6.91 4.25 -9.07
N SER A 79 -7.10 4.41 -10.38
CA SER A 79 -8.07 5.38 -10.92
C SER A 79 -9.53 4.90 -10.73
N PRO A 80 -10.46 5.75 -10.25
CA PRO A 80 -10.27 7.12 -9.76
C PRO A 80 -9.56 7.16 -8.40
N LEU A 81 -8.50 7.96 -8.28
CA LEU A 81 -7.57 7.93 -7.14
C LEU A 81 -8.26 8.14 -5.78
N GLU A 82 -9.15 9.13 -5.71
CA GLU A 82 -9.83 9.55 -4.49
C GLU A 82 -10.70 8.43 -3.88
N GLN A 83 -11.21 7.50 -4.69
CA GLN A 83 -12.03 6.38 -4.23
C GLN A 83 -11.19 5.26 -3.61
N ASN A 84 -9.90 5.23 -3.93
CA ASN A 84 -8.98 4.18 -3.54
C ASN A 84 -8.01 4.60 -2.42
N ILE A 85 -8.16 5.82 -1.88
CA ILE A 85 -7.48 6.29 -0.67
C ILE A 85 -8.36 6.00 0.55
N ILE A 86 -7.73 5.65 1.68
CA ILE A 86 -8.41 5.47 2.97
C ILE A 86 -8.89 6.83 3.47
N SER A 87 -10.14 6.91 3.91
CA SER A 87 -10.69 8.19 4.35
C SER A 87 -10.20 8.55 5.77
N PRO A 88 -10.06 9.86 6.09
CA PRO A 88 -9.73 10.28 7.45
C PRO A 88 -10.73 9.77 8.51
N GLU A 89 -11.99 9.60 8.13
CA GLU A 89 -13.05 9.08 9.01
C GLU A 89 -12.77 7.62 9.41
N GLU A 90 -12.28 6.79 8.49
CA GLU A 90 -11.89 5.40 8.82
C GLU A 90 -10.77 5.37 9.87
N HIS A 91 -9.82 6.30 9.80
CA HIS A 91 -8.77 6.44 10.81
C HIS A 91 -9.29 6.97 12.14
N TYR A 92 -10.27 7.88 12.12
CA TYR A 92 -10.90 8.42 13.33
C TYR A 92 -11.74 7.37 14.08
N GLU A 93 -12.45 6.51 13.35
CA GLU A 93 -13.26 5.41 13.90
C GLU A 93 -12.40 4.23 14.41
N PHE A 94 -11.13 4.18 14.02
CA PHE A 94 -10.24 3.06 14.33
C PHE A 94 -9.75 3.08 15.78
N GLN A 95 -10.06 2.01 16.51
CA GLN A 95 -9.66 1.82 17.91
C GLN A 95 -8.56 0.75 18.08
N GLY A 96 -8.02 0.23 16.97
CA GLY A 96 -7.00 -0.81 16.99
C GLY A 96 -5.58 -0.27 16.91
N THR A 97 -4.67 -1.17 16.55
CA THR A 97 -3.23 -0.89 16.43
C THR A 97 -2.82 -1.02 14.96
N TYR A 98 -2.08 -0.04 14.44
CA TYR A 98 -1.47 -0.12 13.11
C TYR A 98 -0.36 -1.18 13.05
N SER A 99 0.14 -1.45 11.85
CA SER A 99 1.31 -2.31 11.64
C SER A 99 2.51 -1.89 12.49
N LYS A 100 3.19 -2.86 13.11
CA LYS A 100 4.44 -2.65 13.88
C LYS A 100 5.56 -2.08 13.00
N GLU A 101 5.55 -2.40 11.71
CA GLU A 101 6.50 -1.90 10.70
C GLU A 101 6.45 -0.37 10.53
N LEU A 102 5.40 0.28 11.05
CA LEU A 102 5.31 1.74 11.15
C LEU A 102 5.36 2.23 12.59
N LEU A 103 4.64 1.59 13.51
CA LEU A 103 4.47 2.09 14.88
C LEU A 103 5.77 2.21 15.68
N ASP A 104 6.79 1.41 15.35
CA ASP A 104 8.09 1.48 16.01
C ASP A 104 8.83 2.80 15.71
N THR A 105 8.42 3.53 14.67
CA THR A 105 9.09 4.76 14.21
C THR A 105 8.15 5.96 14.05
N VAL A 106 6.86 5.73 13.83
CA VAL A 106 5.85 6.77 13.57
C VAL A 106 4.66 6.59 14.51
N PRO A 107 4.30 7.61 15.32
CA PRO A 107 3.12 7.56 16.17
C PRO A 107 1.81 7.34 15.39
N ALA A 108 0.86 6.61 15.99
CA ALA A 108 -0.43 6.29 15.37
C ALA A 108 -1.19 7.51 14.81
N HIS A 109 -1.18 8.64 15.53
CA HIS A 109 -1.85 9.86 15.08
C HIS A 109 -1.21 10.48 13.83
N GLN A 110 0.08 10.23 13.58
CA GLN A 110 0.76 10.66 12.37
C GLN A 110 0.46 9.70 11.21
N ILE A 111 0.43 8.39 11.46
CA ILE A 111 0.01 7.39 10.46
C ILE A 111 -1.40 7.70 9.93
N ALA A 112 -2.31 8.09 10.81
CA ALA A 112 -3.69 8.47 10.46
C ALA A 112 -3.81 9.68 9.52
N THR A 113 -2.74 10.45 9.33
CA THR A 113 -2.71 11.59 8.40
C THR A 113 -2.21 11.22 7.00
N LEU A 114 -1.70 10.00 6.82
CA LEU A 114 -1.09 9.58 5.56
C LEU A 114 -2.17 9.16 4.56
N PRO A 115 -2.12 9.63 3.30
CA PRO A 115 -3.07 9.24 2.28
C PRO A 115 -2.70 7.86 1.70
N LEU A 116 -2.99 6.81 2.47
CA LEU A 116 -2.65 5.44 2.13
C LEU A 116 -3.74 4.78 1.26
N PRO A 117 -3.37 3.83 0.39
CA PRO A 117 -4.32 3.17 -0.50
C PRO A 117 -5.11 2.13 0.28
N ARG A 118 -6.34 1.87 -0.17
CA ARG A 118 -7.10 0.69 0.26
C ARG A 118 -6.40 -0.58 -0.20
N PHE A 119 -6.48 -1.64 0.61
CA PHE A 119 -5.75 -2.88 0.37
C PHE A 119 -6.16 -3.55 -0.94
N ALA A 120 -7.47 -3.72 -1.17
CA ALA A 120 -7.95 -4.47 -2.33
C ALA A 120 -7.59 -3.82 -3.67
N PRO A 121 -7.79 -2.51 -3.88
CA PRO A 121 -7.29 -1.81 -5.06
C PRO A 121 -5.77 -1.92 -5.23
N LEU A 122 -4.98 -1.70 -4.16
CA LEU A 122 -3.52 -1.80 -4.22
C LEU A 122 -3.06 -3.19 -4.68
N PHE A 123 -3.55 -4.25 -4.01
CA PHE A 123 -3.16 -5.61 -4.30
C PHE A 123 -3.56 -6.05 -5.72
N ARG A 124 -4.78 -5.71 -6.15
CA ARG A 124 -5.24 -5.98 -7.53
C ARG A 124 -4.41 -5.21 -8.55
N GLY A 125 -4.07 -3.95 -8.26
CA GLY A 125 -3.24 -3.12 -9.11
C GLY A 125 -1.86 -3.74 -9.33
N LEU A 126 -1.18 -4.15 -8.26
CA LEU A 126 0.13 -4.82 -8.35
C LEU A 126 0.07 -6.13 -9.15
N CYS A 127 -0.96 -6.96 -8.92
CA CYS A 127 -1.17 -8.17 -9.71
C CYS A 127 -1.38 -7.84 -11.19
N THR A 128 -2.15 -6.80 -11.50
CA THR A 128 -2.44 -6.37 -12.87
C THR A 128 -1.19 -5.84 -13.57
N ILE A 129 -0.39 -5.01 -12.89
CA ILE A 129 0.88 -4.50 -13.39
C ILE A 129 1.77 -5.68 -13.80
N TYR A 130 1.97 -6.67 -12.92
CA TYR A 130 2.80 -7.82 -13.27
C TYR A 130 2.27 -8.60 -14.49
N ILE A 131 0.96 -8.81 -14.58
CA ILE A 131 0.37 -9.53 -15.71
C ILE A 131 0.58 -8.78 -17.04
N GLU A 132 0.42 -7.46 -17.03
CA GLU A 132 0.51 -6.64 -18.24
C GLU A 132 1.94 -6.30 -18.63
N THR A 133 2.83 -6.01 -17.67
CA THR A 133 4.17 -5.45 -17.94
C THR A 133 5.32 -6.40 -17.59
N ARG A 134 5.04 -7.48 -16.84
CA ARG A 134 6.06 -8.41 -16.30
C ARG A 134 7.06 -7.77 -15.35
N GLU A 135 6.71 -6.63 -14.76
CA GLU A 135 7.51 -5.99 -13.71
C GLU A 135 7.58 -6.86 -12.46
N VAL A 136 8.75 -7.44 -12.21
CA VAL A 136 8.98 -8.38 -11.11
C VAL A 136 8.81 -7.69 -9.75
N THR A 137 9.13 -6.41 -9.64
CA THR A 137 8.92 -5.61 -8.43
C THR A 137 7.45 -5.59 -8.00
N ALA A 138 6.52 -5.50 -8.95
CA ALA A 138 5.08 -5.56 -8.67
C ALA A 138 4.65 -6.96 -8.18
N ALA A 139 5.21 -8.02 -8.77
CA ALA A 139 4.97 -9.39 -8.30
C ALA A 139 5.47 -9.62 -6.87
N ILE A 140 6.67 -9.14 -6.55
CA ILE A 140 7.25 -9.23 -5.20
C ILE A 140 6.36 -8.45 -4.21
N ALA A 141 5.99 -7.21 -4.55
CA ALA A 141 5.11 -6.40 -3.69
C ALA A 141 3.75 -7.07 -3.46
N ALA A 142 3.15 -7.67 -4.49
CA ALA A 142 1.91 -8.43 -4.37
C ALA A 142 2.06 -9.65 -3.45
N GLU A 143 3.16 -10.42 -3.58
CA GLU A 143 3.47 -11.56 -2.71
C GLU A 143 3.62 -11.12 -1.25
N MET A 144 4.33 -10.01 -1.01
CA MET A 144 4.52 -9.47 0.32
C MET A 144 3.20 -9.04 0.97
N LEU A 145 2.25 -8.48 0.21
CA LEU A 145 0.91 -8.16 0.73
C LEU A 145 0.10 -9.41 1.09
N VAL A 146 0.25 -10.50 0.33
CA VAL A 146 -0.37 -11.79 0.67
C VAL A 146 0.13 -12.29 2.02
N ASP A 147 1.43 -12.17 2.26
CA ASP A 147 2.06 -12.59 3.51
C ASP A 147 1.76 -11.63 4.67
N GLY A 148 1.78 -10.32 4.43
CA GLY A 148 1.59 -9.29 5.43
C GLY A 148 0.18 -9.25 6.00
N MET A 149 -0.82 -9.60 5.18
CA MET A 149 -2.24 -9.57 5.56
C MET A 149 -2.92 -10.95 5.55
N ASP A 150 -2.14 -12.02 5.47
CA ASP A 150 -2.63 -13.42 5.45
C ASP A 150 -3.77 -13.65 4.44
N ILE A 151 -3.59 -13.21 3.20
CA ILE A 151 -4.64 -13.35 2.18
C ILE A 151 -4.87 -14.82 1.83
N ASP A 152 -6.13 -15.22 1.72
CA ASP A 152 -6.55 -16.58 1.37
C ASP A 152 -7.31 -16.62 0.03
N GLU A 153 -7.60 -17.83 -0.46
CA GLU A 153 -8.27 -18.02 -1.74
C GLU A 153 -9.70 -17.43 -1.72
N HIS A 154 -10.38 -17.49 -0.57
CA HIS A 154 -11.74 -16.96 -0.42
C HIS A 154 -11.75 -15.44 -0.57
N TRP A 155 -10.79 -14.76 0.03
CA TRP A 155 -10.58 -13.32 -0.12
C TRP A 155 -10.31 -12.97 -1.60
N CYS A 156 -9.45 -13.71 -2.29
CA CYS A 156 -9.20 -13.49 -3.72
C CYS A 156 -10.49 -13.61 -4.56
N HIS A 157 -11.28 -14.65 -4.35
CA HIS A 157 -12.53 -14.84 -5.08
C HIS A 157 -13.58 -13.75 -4.80
N ARG A 158 -13.56 -13.14 -3.61
CA ARG A 158 -14.47 -12.03 -3.25
C ARG A 158 -14.07 -10.71 -3.89
N HIS A 159 -12.76 -10.45 -4.02
CA HIS A 159 -12.25 -9.12 -4.36
C HIS A 159 -11.80 -8.97 -5.82
N PHE A 160 -11.51 -10.05 -6.54
CA PHE A 160 -11.13 -9.98 -7.96
C PHE A 160 -12.34 -10.18 -8.88
N ASP A 161 -12.32 -9.47 -10.01
CA ASP A 161 -13.32 -9.67 -11.06
C ASP A 161 -13.09 -11.02 -11.77
N PRO A 162 -14.08 -11.93 -11.79
CA PRO A 162 -13.98 -13.21 -12.48
C PRO A 162 -13.71 -13.10 -13.98
N SER A 163 -13.96 -11.95 -14.62
CA SER A 163 -13.64 -11.71 -16.02
C SER A 163 -12.12 -11.58 -16.27
N HIS A 164 -11.35 -11.19 -15.25
CA HIS A 164 -9.90 -10.99 -15.31
C HIS A 164 -9.14 -12.22 -14.78
N GLN A 165 -9.41 -13.39 -15.39
CA GLN A 165 -8.90 -14.69 -14.95
C GLN A 165 -7.37 -14.74 -14.78
N ALA A 166 -6.60 -14.10 -15.66
CA ALA A 166 -5.13 -14.10 -15.57
C ALA A 166 -4.63 -13.44 -14.27
N VAL A 167 -5.25 -12.34 -13.87
CA VAL A 167 -4.91 -11.59 -12.65
C VAL A 167 -5.32 -12.38 -11.40
N LEU A 168 -6.53 -12.93 -11.39
CA LEU A 168 -7.00 -13.80 -10.30
C LEU A 168 -6.10 -15.04 -10.14
N ASN A 169 -5.78 -15.74 -11.23
CA ASN A 169 -4.93 -16.93 -11.18
C ASN A 169 -3.53 -16.62 -10.65
N PHE A 170 -2.98 -15.45 -10.99
CA PHE A 170 -1.72 -15.00 -10.41
C PHE A 170 -1.83 -14.80 -8.89
N ALA A 171 -2.85 -14.08 -8.42
CA ALA A 171 -3.07 -13.89 -6.98
C ALA A 171 -3.27 -15.23 -6.22
N LEU A 172 -4.06 -16.15 -6.78
CA LEU A 172 -4.26 -17.49 -6.21
C LEU A 172 -2.95 -18.29 -6.12
N ASN A 173 -2.07 -18.17 -7.11
CA ASN A 173 -0.76 -18.83 -7.06
C ASN A 173 0.12 -18.26 -5.94
N LEU A 174 0.11 -16.94 -5.72
CA LEU A 174 0.83 -16.32 -4.59
C LEU A 174 0.32 -16.82 -3.24
N VAL A 175 -1.00 -16.94 -3.09
CA VAL A 175 -1.67 -17.46 -1.89
C VAL A 175 -1.29 -18.92 -1.64
N ARG A 176 -1.30 -19.78 -2.68
CA ARG A 176 -0.91 -21.19 -2.54
C ARG A 176 0.54 -21.37 -2.13
N GLY A 177 1.42 -20.47 -2.57
CA GLY A 177 2.84 -20.46 -2.18
C GLY A 177 3.09 -20.02 -0.74
N LYS A 178 2.13 -19.39 -0.06
CA LYS A 178 2.30 -18.74 1.25
C LYS A 178 2.92 -19.62 2.32
N ALA A 179 2.43 -20.84 2.49
CA ALA A 179 2.95 -21.75 3.50
C ALA A 179 4.43 -22.12 3.27
N SER A 180 4.88 -22.16 2.00
CA SER A 180 6.28 -22.49 1.68
C SER A 180 7.28 -21.37 1.98
N ARG A 181 6.80 -20.16 2.30
CA ARG A 181 7.65 -19.00 2.62
C ARG A 181 7.94 -18.86 4.12
N ILE A 182 7.26 -19.64 4.98
CA ILE A 182 7.56 -19.67 6.41
C ILE A 182 8.88 -20.42 6.60
N ALA A 183 9.91 -19.72 7.06
CA ALA A 183 11.20 -20.34 7.32
C ALA A 183 11.12 -21.33 8.49
N ASP A 184 11.76 -22.50 8.37
CA ASP A 184 11.78 -23.56 9.40
C ASP A 184 12.29 -23.08 10.78
N PHE A 185 13.07 -21.99 10.80
CA PHE A 185 13.64 -21.39 12.01
C PHE A 185 12.87 -20.16 12.51
N SER A 186 11.77 -19.80 11.84
CA SER A 186 10.91 -18.70 12.28
C SER A 186 10.00 -19.16 13.41
N MET A 187 9.69 -18.25 14.34
CA MET A 187 8.65 -18.45 15.35
C MET A 187 7.25 -18.15 14.81
N ASN A 188 7.12 -17.82 13.53
CA ASN A 188 5.85 -17.41 12.95
C ASN A 188 4.95 -18.60 12.65
N GLU A 189 3.70 -18.51 13.08
CA GLU A 189 2.69 -19.57 12.96
C GLU A 189 1.68 -19.33 11.84
N VAL A 190 1.52 -18.08 11.36
CA VAL A 190 0.47 -17.72 10.39
C VAL A 190 1.04 -17.51 8.99
N THR A 191 1.99 -16.59 8.83
CA THR A 191 2.69 -16.33 7.57
C THR A 191 4.17 -16.08 7.85
N CYS A 192 4.98 -15.83 6.81
CA CYS A 192 6.38 -15.46 7.03
C CYS A 192 6.54 -14.09 7.74
N PHE A 193 5.48 -13.29 7.91
CA PHE A 193 5.50 -11.98 8.60
C PHE A 193 4.62 -11.90 9.86
N ILE A 194 3.65 -12.80 10.02
CA ILE A 194 2.69 -12.77 11.13
C ILE A 194 3.00 -13.91 12.11
N VAL A 195 3.30 -13.54 13.36
CA VAL A 195 3.73 -14.46 14.40
C VAL A 195 2.58 -15.36 14.82
N ASP A 196 1.42 -14.79 15.13
CA ASP A 196 0.31 -15.52 15.72
C ASP A 196 -1.07 -14.97 15.32
N LYS A 197 -2.13 -15.65 15.76
CA LYS A 197 -3.52 -15.25 15.47
C LYS A 197 -3.94 -13.94 16.13
N HIS A 198 -3.29 -13.53 17.22
CA HIS A 198 -3.61 -12.28 17.90
C HIS A 198 -3.10 -11.09 17.07
N GLU A 199 -1.88 -11.19 16.55
CA GLU A 199 -1.35 -10.21 15.58
C GLU A 199 -2.25 -10.13 14.34
N LEU A 200 -2.66 -11.28 13.78
CA LEU A 200 -3.58 -11.31 12.64
C LEU A 200 -4.89 -10.57 12.92
N GLN A 201 -5.50 -10.76 14.08
CA GLN A 201 -6.77 -10.09 14.44
C GLN A 201 -6.64 -8.56 14.44
N ASN A 202 -5.51 -8.04 14.93
CA ASN A 202 -5.25 -6.59 14.90
C ASN A 202 -5.11 -6.09 13.46
N LEU A 203 -4.36 -6.83 12.62
CA LEU A 203 -4.14 -6.47 11.22
C LEU A 203 -5.44 -6.47 10.41
N ARG A 204 -6.37 -7.39 10.67
CA ARG A 204 -7.69 -7.38 10.00
C ARG A 204 -8.51 -6.13 10.35
N GLY A 205 -8.20 -5.44 11.43
CA GLY A 205 -8.89 -4.23 11.85
C GLY A 205 -8.42 -2.95 11.15
N VAL A 206 -7.26 -2.95 10.49
CA VAL A 206 -6.65 -1.70 10.03
C VAL A 206 -7.51 -0.99 8.96
N PRO A 207 -7.58 0.35 8.99
CA PRO A 207 -8.29 1.13 7.97
C PRO A 207 -7.87 0.75 6.55
N GLY A 208 -8.84 0.68 5.64
CA GLY A 208 -8.62 0.27 4.25
C GLY A 208 -8.54 -1.24 3.98
N PHE A 209 -8.51 -2.11 5.00
CA PHE A 209 -8.51 -3.56 4.79
C PHE A 209 -9.93 -4.16 4.67
N SER A 210 -10.82 -3.82 5.61
CA SER A 210 -12.08 -4.55 5.84
C SER A 210 -13.32 -4.03 5.10
N ARG A 211 -13.34 -2.75 4.69
CA ARG A 211 -14.46 -2.19 3.91
C ARG A 211 -14.23 -2.50 2.43
N SER A 212 -15.00 -3.43 1.86
CA SER A 212 -15.13 -3.51 0.40
C SER A 212 -15.84 -2.26 -0.07
N THR A 213 -15.24 -1.52 -1.01
CA THR A 213 -15.97 -0.54 -1.82
C THR A 213 -16.88 -1.29 -2.78
N VAL A 214 -17.97 -1.84 -2.23
CA VAL A 214 -19.14 -2.28 -2.98
C VAL A 214 -20.35 -1.78 -2.21
N ASP A 215 -20.69 -0.53 -2.48
CA ASP A 215 -22.07 -0.04 -2.57
C ASP A 215 -22.16 0.79 -3.86
#